data_AF-A0A2M8NFA3-F1
#
_entry.id   AF-A0A2M8NFA3-F1
#
_cell.length_a   1.000
_cell.length_b   1.000
_cell.length_c   1.000
_cell.angle_alpha   90.00
_cell.angle_beta   90.00
_cell.angle_gamma   90.00
#
_symmetry.space_group_name_H-M   'P 1'
#
loop_
_entity.id
_entity.type
_entity.pdbx_description
1 polymer ?
#
loop_
_entity_poly.entity_id
_entity_poly.type
_entity_poly.pdbx_seq_one_letter_code
_entity_poly.pdbx_strand_id
1 'polypeptide(L)'
;LELFAAAALEPRFGAGFRPTGWQAAGLERCDVATRALVPLVVDNYGFVVDDFDPAAADYCAQIDAAVNNLVENPPVIDVVDTPQERRLRAESRFAFAYLDAGATQYMGVMPGGTEFRAVYRNFGQSRMMFVTSTRFAVFVDYRFTSLPE
;
A
#
# COMPACT_ATOMS: atom_id res chain seq x y z
N LEU A 1 -13.50 21.81 -21.24
CA LEU A 1 -14.70 22.68 -21.26
C LEU A 1 -15.57 22.53 -20.01
N GLU A 2 -15.52 21.40 -19.29
CA GLU A 2 -16.35 21.20 -18.07
C GLU A 2 -15.86 21.91 -16.80
N LEU A 3 -14.55 22.16 -16.65
CA LEU A 3 -13.99 22.87 -15.49
C LEU A 3 -14.47 24.33 -15.34
N PHE A 4 -14.90 24.96 -16.42
CA PHE A 4 -15.41 26.34 -16.38
C PHE A 4 -16.90 26.42 -16.03
N ALA A 5 -17.65 25.31 -16.10
CA ALA A 5 -19.08 25.31 -15.85
C ALA A 5 -19.40 25.42 -14.35
N ALA A 6 -18.64 24.74 -13.49
CA ALA A 6 -18.85 24.79 -12.04
C ALA A 6 -18.58 26.19 -11.47
N ALA A 7 -17.44 26.79 -11.81
CA ALA A 7 -17.05 28.12 -11.33
C ALA A 7 -18.01 29.25 -11.79
N ALA A 8 -18.70 29.08 -12.92
CA ALA A 8 -19.63 30.08 -13.45
C ALA A 8 -21.07 29.94 -12.91
N LEU A 9 -21.47 28.75 -12.45
CA LEU A 9 -22.85 28.44 -12.07
C LEU A 9 -23.10 28.53 -10.56
N GLU A 10 -22.11 28.18 -9.73
CA GLU A 10 -22.25 28.23 -8.26
C GLU A 10 -22.60 29.62 -7.71
N PRO A 11 -21.99 30.73 -8.17
CA PRO A 11 -22.33 32.07 -7.67
C PRO A 11 -23.77 32.49 -8.04
N ARG A 12 -24.37 31.86 -9.05
CA ARG A 12 -25.69 32.23 -9.59
C ARG A 12 -26.83 31.38 -9.04
N PHE A 13 -26.56 30.12 -8.74
CA PHE A 13 -27.62 29.17 -8.42
C PHE A 13 -27.37 28.37 -7.14
N GLY A 14 -26.27 28.65 -6.44
CA GLY A 14 -25.87 27.99 -5.20
C GLY A 14 -24.87 26.86 -5.43
N ALA A 15 -24.11 26.55 -4.38
CA ALA A 15 -23.19 25.43 -4.37
C ALA A 15 -23.94 24.12 -4.70
N GLY A 16 -23.46 23.38 -5.70
CA GLY A 16 -24.07 22.13 -6.13
C GLY A 16 -25.24 22.25 -7.12
N PHE A 17 -25.60 23.45 -7.60
CA PHE A 17 -26.63 23.58 -8.63
C PHE A 17 -26.19 22.97 -9.96
N ARG A 18 -27.08 22.16 -10.56
CA ARG A 18 -26.84 21.50 -11.85
C ARG A 18 -28.06 21.60 -12.78
N PRO A 19 -27.90 22.08 -14.03
CA PRO A 19 -28.98 22.09 -15.01
C PRO A 19 -29.45 20.67 -15.37
N THR A 20 -30.73 20.54 -15.69
CA THR A 20 -31.33 19.32 -16.25
C THR A 20 -30.57 18.86 -17.50
N GLY A 21 -30.09 17.62 -17.50
CA GLY A 21 -29.34 17.00 -18.61
C GLY A 21 -27.82 16.92 -18.40
N TRP A 22 -27.29 17.38 -17.26
CA TRP A 22 -25.88 17.19 -16.92
C TRP A 22 -25.61 15.70 -16.63
N GLN A 23 -24.79 15.05 -17.47
CA GLN A 23 -24.51 13.61 -17.40
C GLN A 23 -23.22 13.25 -16.64
N ALA A 24 -22.69 14.16 -15.82
CA ALA A 24 -21.52 13.84 -14.99
C ALA A 24 -21.88 12.65 -14.09
N ALA A 25 -21.23 11.50 -14.33
CA ALA A 25 -21.39 10.30 -13.52
C ALA A 25 -21.12 10.64 -12.05
N GLY A 26 -21.71 9.90 -11.11
CA GLY A 26 -21.69 10.24 -9.67
C GLY A 26 -20.31 10.64 -9.13
N LEU A 27 -19.23 10.02 -9.61
CA LEU A 27 -17.86 10.32 -9.23
C LEU A 27 -17.32 11.66 -9.79
N GLU A 28 -17.78 12.10 -10.96
CA GLU A 28 -17.31 13.30 -11.65
C GLU A 28 -17.70 14.61 -10.94
N ARG A 29 -18.62 14.56 -9.98
CA ARG A 29 -18.94 15.71 -9.10
C ARG A 29 -17.99 15.86 -7.90
N CYS A 30 -17.13 14.88 -7.63
CA CYS A 30 -16.21 14.92 -6.49
C CYS A 30 -14.92 15.67 -6.83
N ASP A 31 -14.14 16.03 -5.81
CA ASP A 31 -12.88 16.75 -6.00
C ASP A 31 -11.90 15.96 -6.87
N VAL A 32 -10.97 16.66 -7.52
CA VAL A 32 -9.91 16.09 -8.35
C VAL A 32 -9.10 15.04 -7.58
N ALA A 33 -8.80 15.29 -6.30
CA ALA A 33 -8.04 14.33 -5.48
C ALA A 33 -8.80 13.01 -5.30
N THR A 34 -10.07 13.09 -4.89
CA THR A 34 -10.94 11.91 -4.74
C THR A 34 -11.07 11.14 -6.06
N ARG A 35 -11.30 11.85 -7.18
CA ARG A 35 -11.41 11.22 -8.52
C ARG A 35 -10.13 10.53 -8.97
N ALA A 36 -8.97 11.08 -8.64
CA ALA A 36 -7.68 10.47 -8.98
C ALA A 36 -7.36 9.26 -8.10
N LEU A 37 -7.83 9.25 -6.85
CA LEU A 37 -7.53 8.20 -5.88
C LEU A 37 -8.43 6.97 -6.03
N VAL A 38 -9.71 7.16 -6.40
CA VAL A 38 -10.67 6.07 -6.60
C VAL A 38 -10.17 4.95 -7.52
N PRO A 39 -9.65 5.19 -8.74
CA PRO A 39 -9.18 4.10 -9.60
C PRO A 39 -8.05 3.30 -8.96
N LEU A 40 -7.13 3.95 -8.23
CA LEU A 40 -6.06 3.27 -7.51
C LEU A 40 -6.64 2.34 -6.43
N VAL A 41 -7.68 2.78 -5.74
CA VAL A 41 -8.29 1.99 -4.66
C VAL A 41 -9.17 0.85 -5.20
N VAL A 42 -9.88 1.07 -6.30
CA VAL A 42 -10.62 0.01 -7.01
C VAL A 42 -9.67 -1.11 -7.45
N ASP A 43 -8.56 -0.75 -8.09
CA ASP A 43 -7.61 -1.72 -8.65
C ASP A 43 -6.85 -2.52 -7.58
N ASN A 44 -6.60 -1.93 -6.40
CA ASN A 44 -5.72 -2.52 -5.38
C ASN A 44 -6.47 -3.07 -4.15
N TYR A 45 -7.67 -2.59 -3.86
CA TYR A 45 -8.39 -2.92 -2.62
C TYR A 45 -9.82 -3.43 -2.84
N GLY A 46 -10.23 -3.70 -4.09
CA GLY A 46 -11.55 -4.25 -4.39
C GLY A 46 -12.70 -3.32 -4.01
N PHE A 47 -12.44 -2.01 -3.98
CA PHE A 47 -13.45 -0.99 -3.68
C PHE A 47 -14.50 -0.91 -4.78
N VAL A 48 -15.78 -0.84 -4.40
CA VAL A 48 -16.91 -0.79 -5.33
C VAL A 48 -17.62 0.56 -5.18
N VAL A 49 -17.50 1.40 -6.21
CA VAL A 49 -18.09 2.75 -6.23
C VAL A 49 -19.62 2.71 -6.22
N ASP A 50 -20.20 1.66 -6.80
CA ASP A 50 -21.65 1.47 -6.92
C ASP A 50 -22.35 1.16 -5.59
N ASP A 51 -21.60 0.91 -4.52
CA ASP A 51 -22.15 0.72 -3.17
C ASP A 51 -22.65 2.04 -2.54
N PHE A 52 -22.34 3.18 -3.16
CA PHE A 52 -22.70 4.51 -2.69
C PHE A 52 -23.83 5.10 -3.53
N ASP A 53 -24.86 5.67 -2.88
CA ASP A 53 -26.00 6.28 -3.57
C ASP A 53 -25.60 7.59 -4.29
N PRO A 54 -25.60 7.63 -5.63
CA PRO A 54 -25.26 8.84 -6.36
C PRO A 54 -26.29 9.97 -6.18
N ALA A 55 -27.47 9.74 -5.61
CA ALA A 55 -28.42 10.79 -5.26
C ALA A 55 -28.15 11.41 -3.88
N ALA A 56 -27.31 10.80 -3.03
CA ALA A 56 -27.03 11.29 -1.69
C ALA A 56 -26.32 12.66 -1.71
N ALA A 57 -26.73 13.54 -0.81
CA ALA A 57 -26.19 14.91 -0.70
C ALA A 57 -24.71 14.93 -0.27
N ASP A 58 -24.29 13.92 0.50
CA ASP A 58 -22.97 13.74 1.07
C ASP A 58 -22.13 12.68 0.35
N TYR A 59 -22.56 12.20 -0.82
CA TYR A 59 -21.88 11.14 -1.57
C TYR A 59 -20.36 11.34 -1.74
N CYS A 60 -19.91 12.54 -2.10
CA CYS A 60 -18.48 12.78 -2.27
C CYS A 60 -17.71 12.71 -0.95
N ALA A 61 -18.34 13.11 0.17
CA ALA A 61 -17.74 12.94 1.49
C ALA A 61 -17.69 11.46 1.89
N GLN A 62 -18.71 10.67 1.53
CA GLN A 62 -18.72 9.23 1.77
C GLN A 62 -17.63 8.50 0.99
N ILE A 63 -17.49 8.79 -0.32
CA ILE A 63 -16.41 8.21 -1.14
C ILE A 63 -15.04 8.65 -0.63
N ASP A 64 -14.85 9.95 -0.37
CA ASP A 64 -13.56 10.47 0.09
C ASP A 64 -13.13 9.83 1.42
N ALA A 65 -14.06 9.73 2.38
CA ALA A 65 -13.79 9.06 3.65
C ALA A 65 -13.44 7.57 3.47
N ALA A 66 -14.18 6.85 2.62
CA ALA A 66 -13.95 5.42 2.39
C ALA A 66 -12.61 5.15 1.69
N VAL A 67 -12.30 5.93 0.65
CA VAL A 67 -11.07 5.82 -0.13
C VAL A 67 -9.86 6.21 0.73
N ASN A 68 -9.93 7.31 1.48
CA ASN A 68 -8.88 7.70 2.42
C ASN A 68 -8.68 6.64 3.49
N ASN A 69 -9.75 6.08 4.05
CA ASN A 69 -9.65 5.03 5.06
C ASN A 69 -8.91 3.80 4.53
N LEU A 70 -9.20 3.36 3.29
CA LEU A 70 -8.52 2.22 2.66
C LEU A 70 -7.05 2.49 2.35
N VAL A 71 -6.69 3.73 1.98
CA VAL A 71 -5.30 4.10 1.70
C VAL A 71 -4.49 4.25 2.98
N GLU A 72 -5.07 4.86 4.01
CA GLU A 72 -4.41 5.07 5.30
C GLU A 72 -4.36 3.80 6.16
N ASN A 73 -5.35 2.93 6.00
CA ASN A 73 -5.50 1.68 6.75
C ASN A 73 -5.75 0.53 5.76
N PRO A 74 -4.77 0.21 4.89
CA PRO A 74 -4.95 -0.86 3.93
C PRO A 74 -5.29 -2.15 4.67
N PRO A 75 -6.32 -2.90 4.24
CA PRO A 75 -6.62 -4.18 4.85
C PRO A 75 -5.35 -5.02 4.82
N VAL A 76 -5.03 -5.65 5.95
CA VAL A 76 -3.92 -6.60 6.01
C VAL A 76 -4.28 -7.71 5.05
N ILE A 77 -3.70 -7.67 3.85
CA ILE A 77 -3.77 -8.77 2.89
C ILE A 77 -2.94 -9.86 3.54
N ASP A 78 -3.60 -10.67 4.37
CA ASP A 78 -2.96 -11.67 5.20
C ASP A 78 -2.21 -12.64 4.29
N VAL A 79 -0.89 -12.44 4.27
CA VAL A 79 0.20 -13.41 4.17
C VAL A 79 -0.27 -14.70 3.54
N VAL A 80 -0.32 -14.72 2.21
CA VAL A 80 -0.59 -15.96 1.49
C VAL A 80 0.59 -16.87 1.80
N ASP A 81 0.39 -17.86 2.68
CA ASP A 81 1.26 -19.03 2.89
C ASP A 81 1.31 -19.88 1.60
N THR A 82 1.75 -19.20 0.55
CA THR A 82 2.04 -19.73 -0.76
C THR A 82 3.28 -20.59 -0.60
N PRO A 83 3.43 -21.62 -1.43
CA PRO A 83 4.72 -22.28 -1.62
C PRO A 83 5.87 -21.28 -1.85
N GLN A 84 5.59 -20.11 -2.42
CA GLN A 84 6.52 -19.01 -2.65
C GLN A 84 6.93 -18.31 -1.35
N GLU A 85 6.02 -18.01 -0.42
CA GLU A 85 6.37 -17.41 0.87
C GLU A 85 7.15 -18.37 1.77
N ARG A 86 6.85 -19.68 1.72
CA ARG A 86 7.67 -20.69 2.42
C ARG A 86 9.11 -20.74 1.94
N ARG A 87 9.38 -20.39 0.67
CA ARG A 87 10.75 -20.25 0.14
C ARG A 87 11.48 -19.01 0.65
N LEU A 88 10.74 -18.03 1.18
CA LEU A 88 11.29 -16.81 1.76
C LEU A 88 11.47 -16.91 3.28
N ARG A 89 10.94 -17.97 3.92
CA ARG A 89 11.19 -18.27 5.33
C ARG A 89 12.47 -19.07 5.47
N ALA A 90 13.27 -18.71 6.46
CA ALA A 90 14.51 -19.39 6.76
C ALA A 90 14.94 -19.18 8.20
N GLU A 91 16.00 -19.89 8.55
CA GLU A 91 16.56 -19.91 9.88
C GLU A 91 17.98 -19.38 9.84
N SER A 92 18.35 -18.66 10.89
CA SER A 92 19.74 -18.28 11.15
C SER A 92 20.60 -19.51 11.46
N ARG A 93 21.81 -19.53 10.91
CA ARG A 93 22.90 -20.44 11.29
C ARG A 93 24.01 -19.62 11.95
N PHE A 94 23.64 -18.87 12.99
CA PHE A 94 24.52 -17.90 13.67
C PHE A 94 24.94 -16.74 12.74
N ALA A 95 23.97 -16.15 12.05
CA ALA A 95 24.22 -15.05 11.13
C ALA A 95 24.61 -13.75 11.84
N PHE A 96 25.58 -13.01 11.27
CA PHE A 96 25.92 -11.67 11.74
C PHE A 96 24.86 -10.66 11.29
N ALA A 97 24.32 -9.89 12.23
CA ALA A 97 23.26 -8.91 11.99
C ALA A 97 23.80 -7.49 11.93
N TYR A 98 23.29 -6.70 10.98
CA TYR A 98 23.67 -5.31 10.72
C TYR A 98 22.45 -4.43 10.49
N LEU A 99 22.56 -3.12 10.67
CA LEU A 99 21.49 -2.16 10.36
C LEU A 99 21.49 -1.65 8.92
N ASP A 100 22.54 -1.95 8.15
CA ASP A 100 22.71 -1.48 6.78
C ASP A 100 23.27 -2.57 5.86
N ALA A 101 23.00 -2.41 4.55
CA ALA A 101 23.44 -3.35 3.52
C ALA A 101 24.95 -3.33 3.24
N GLY A 102 25.67 -2.32 3.73
CA GLY A 102 27.12 -2.19 3.66
C GLY A 102 27.86 -2.84 4.84
N ALA A 103 27.13 -3.45 5.78
CA ALA A 103 27.65 -4.07 6.99
C ALA A 103 28.48 -3.10 7.86
N THR A 104 28.11 -1.81 7.90
CA THR A 104 28.84 -0.79 8.66
C THR A 104 28.43 -0.72 10.13
N GLN A 105 27.19 -1.07 10.45
CA GLN A 105 26.62 -0.99 11.80
C GLN A 105 26.26 -2.38 12.33
N TYR A 106 27.18 -3.00 13.08
CA TYR A 106 27.04 -4.35 13.61
C TYR A 106 26.17 -4.40 14.88
N MET A 107 25.16 -5.28 14.88
CA MET A 107 24.18 -5.44 15.96
C MET A 107 24.38 -6.70 16.81
N GLY A 108 25.24 -7.62 16.38
CA GLY A 108 25.48 -8.89 17.06
C GLY A 108 25.26 -10.11 16.18
N VAL A 109 25.31 -11.29 16.81
CA VAL A 109 25.04 -12.57 16.17
C VAL A 109 23.59 -12.95 16.42
N MET A 110 22.84 -13.17 15.34
CA MET A 110 21.50 -13.74 15.39
C MET A 110 21.60 -15.21 15.82
N PRO A 111 20.97 -15.64 16.93
CA PRO A 111 21.07 -17.01 17.41
C PRO A 111 20.67 -18.04 16.34
N GLY A 112 21.32 -19.21 16.34
CA GLY A 112 20.96 -20.32 15.46
C GLY A 112 19.50 -20.77 15.67
N GLY A 113 18.81 -21.15 14.59
CA GLY A 113 17.40 -21.54 14.60
C GLY A 113 16.41 -20.36 14.70
N THR A 114 16.90 -19.11 14.74
CA THR A 114 16.01 -17.94 14.71
C THR A 114 15.34 -17.87 13.34
N GLU A 115 14.01 -18.03 13.32
CA GLU A 115 13.21 -17.89 12.12
C GLU A 115 13.07 -16.42 11.70
N PHE A 116 13.18 -16.19 10.40
CA PHE A 116 12.94 -14.90 9.77
C PHE A 116 12.36 -15.07 8.37
N ARG A 117 11.82 -13.98 7.83
CA ARG A 117 11.43 -13.82 6.44
C ARG A 117 12.45 -12.98 5.70
N ALA A 118 12.99 -13.49 4.60
CA ALA A 118 13.76 -12.70 3.66
C ALA A 118 12.85 -11.77 2.86
N VAL A 119 13.11 -10.47 2.95
CA VAL A 119 12.32 -9.43 2.26
C VAL A 119 13.02 -8.97 1.00
N TYR A 120 14.35 -8.82 1.07
CA TYR A 120 15.16 -8.35 -0.04
C TYR A 120 16.54 -9.00 -0.01
N ARG A 121 17.03 -9.40 -1.19
CA ARG A 121 18.39 -9.89 -1.36
C ARG A 121 19.10 -9.04 -2.40
N ASN A 122 20.32 -8.64 -2.08
CA ASN A 122 21.17 -8.02 -3.08
C ASN A 122 21.73 -9.12 -4.00
N PHE A 123 21.39 -9.07 -5.29
CA PHE A 123 21.89 -10.01 -6.32
C PHE A 123 23.13 -9.46 -7.06
N GLY A 124 23.64 -8.30 -6.64
CA GLY A 124 24.87 -7.71 -7.17
C GLY A 124 26.12 -8.25 -6.47
N GLN A 125 27.01 -7.35 -6.06
CA GLN A 125 28.30 -7.71 -5.44
C GLN A 125 28.21 -8.00 -3.93
N SER A 126 27.07 -7.72 -3.29
CA SER A 126 26.89 -7.92 -1.86
C SER A 126 26.08 -9.17 -1.59
N ARG A 127 26.54 -9.96 -0.61
CA ARG A 127 25.82 -11.15 -0.12
C ARG A 127 24.82 -10.82 0.99
N MET A 128 24.59 -9.52 1.22
CA MET A 128 23.68 -9.06 2.26
C MET A 128 22.22 -9.21 1.83
N MET A 129 21.40 -9.56 2.81
CA MET A 129 19.98 -9.80 2.67
C MET A 129 19.25 -9.11 3.82
N PHE A 130 18.19 -8.38 3.50
CA PHE A 130 17.31 -7.80 4.50
C PHE A 130 16.29 -8.84 4.95
N VAL A 131 16.23 -9.06 6.26
CA VAL A 131 15.37 -10.05 6.90
C VAL A 131 14.54 -9.40 7.98
N THR A 132 13.32 -9.90 8.14
CA THR A 132 12.36 -9.43 9.14
C THR A 132 11.79 -10.59 9.94
N SER A 133 11.45 -10.32 11.19
CA SER A 133 10.70 -11.20 12.08
C SER A 133 9.73 -10.34 12.89
N THR A 134 8.95 -10.96 13.79
CA THR A 134 8.01 -10.22 14.65
C THR A 134 8.69 -9.22 15.60
N ARG A 135 10.01 -9.36 15.82
CA ARG A 135 10.76 -8.59 16.82
C ARG A 135 11.92 -7.78 16.26
N PHE A 136 12.26 -7.93 14.99
CA PHE A 136 13.44 -7.28 14.41
C PHE A 136 13.35 -7.15 12.89
N ALA A 137 14.12 -6.21 12.35
CA ALA A 137 14.42 -6.11 10.94
C ALA A 137 15.88 -5.69 10.77
N VAL A 138 16.69 -6.54 10.14
CA VAL A 138 18.16 -6.39 10.06
C VAL A 138 18.68 -6.92 8.73
N PHE A 139 19.92 -6.58 8.39
CA PHE A 139 20.67 -7.17 7.30
C PHE A 139 21.55 -8.31 7.79
N VAL A 140 21.56 -9.44 7.07
CA VAL A 140 22.40 -10.61 7.34
C VAL A 140 23.03 -11.14 6.05
N ASP A 141 24.18 -11.80 6.13
CA ASP A 141 24.75 -12.52 4.99
C ASP A 141 24.03 -13.86 4.81
N TYR A 142 23.47 -14.10 3.62
CA TYR A 142 22.64 -15.29 3.34
C TYR A 142 23.38 -16.62 3.55
N ARG A 143 24.71 -16.63 3.45
CA ARG A 143 25.52 -17.86 3.63
C ARG A 143 25.46 -18.42 5.04
N PHE A 144 25.11 -17.59 6.02
CA PHE A 144 24.91 -17.99 7.41
C PHE A 144 23.44 -18.25 7.73
N THR A 145 22.66 -18.66 6.72
CA THR A 145 21.24 -18.96 6.88
C THR A 145 20.90 -20.30 6.22
N SER A 146 19.66 -20.76 6.37
CA SER A 146 19.15 -21.93 5.65
C SER A 146 18.69 -21.63 4.22
N LEU A 147 18.69 -20.36 3.78
CA LEU A 147 18.31 -20.04 2.40
C LEU A 147 19.35 -20.57 1.41
N PRO A 148 18.90 -21.24 0.34
CA PRO A 148 19.77 -21.57 -0.78
C PRO A 148 20.25 -20.30 -1.50
N GLU A 149 21.31 -20.46 -2.29
CA GLU A 149 21.75 -19.44 -3.24
C GLU A 149 20.70 -19.17 -4.32
#